data_AF-A0A3B6H4N9-F1
#
_entry.id   AF-A0A3B6H4N9-F1
#
_cell.length_a   1.000
_cell.length_b   1.000
_cell.length_c   1.000
_cell.angle_alpha   90.00
_cell.angle_beta   90.00
_cell.angle_gamma   90.00
#
_symmetry.space_group_name_H-M   'P 1'
#
loop_
_entity.id
_entity.type
_entity.pdbx_description
1 polymer ?
#
loop_
_entity_poly.entity_id
_entity_poly.type
_entity_poly.pdbx_seq_one_letter_code
_entity_poly.pdbx_strand_id
1 'polypeptide(L)'
;MAAMSSFRLLPLALLLAMAHARLQPTIRLPSDDGSVGTRWAVLVAGSSGYYNYRHQADICHAYQILKKGGLKDENIIVFMYDDIAHNLENPRPGVIINHPQGGDVYAGVPKDYTGKEVNVKNLFAVLLGNKTAVSGGSGKVVDSGPNDHIFVFYSDHGGPGVIGMPTYPYVYGDDLVDVLKKKHAAGTYKSLVFYLEACEAGSVFEGLLPNDIGVYATTASNAEESSWGTYCPGEYPSPPSEYDTCLGDLYSISWMEDSDVHNLRTESLKQQYDLVKKRTAAQDSYSYGSHVMQYGSLDLNDQHLFLYIGSNPANDNTTFVEDNSLPSFSRAVNQRDADLVYFWRKYQKLAESSTEKNDARKQLLEMMSHRSHIDNSVELIGNLLFGFADGPMVLKTVRPAGEPLADDWSCLKSMVRAFESQCGSLAQYGMKHMRSFANICNAGILPEAMVKMAAQACTSIPTNPWSATHNGFSA
;
A
#
# COMPACT_ATOMS: atom_id res chain seq x y z
N MET A 1 92.93 29.38 18.27
CA MET A 1 92.11 28.34 18.93
C MET A 1 90.80 29.01 19.33
N ALA A 2 89.81 29.01 18.42
CA ALA A 2 88.62 28.13 18.43
C ALA A 2 87.66 28.49 19.59
N ALA A 3 86.61 29.30 19.34
CA ALA A 3 85.22 28.93 18.96
C ALA A 3 84.38 28.55 20.22
N MET A 4 83.11 28.91 20.45
CA MET A 4 82.02 29.36 19.58
C MET A 4 80.79 29.84 20.44
N SER A 5 80.07 30.86 19.95
CA SER A 5 78.61 31.15 19.99
C SER A 5 77.77 30.98 21.29
N SER A 6 77.26 32.02 21.97
CA SER A 6 76.12 32.93 21.66
C SER A 6 74.71 32.33 21.82
N PHE A 7 73.89 32.87 22.75
CA PHE A 7 72.63 33.63 22.51
C PHE A 7 71.84 33.84 23.82
N ARG A 8 71.38 35.08 24.07
CA ARG A 8 70.43 35.49 25.11
C ARG A 8 69.01 35.42 24.54
N LEU A 9 68.01 34.98 25.33
CA LEU A 9 66.58 35.29 25.14
C LEU A 9 65.78 35.07 26.45
N LEU A 10 65.22 36.14 26.99
CA LEU A 10 63.93 36.24 27.70
C LEU A 10 62.98 36.99 26.72
N PRO A 11 61.63 36.96 26.79
CA PRO A 11 60.76 36.71 27.96
C PRO A 11 59.40 36.01 27.61
N LEU A 12 58.41 36.18 28.50
CA LEU A 12 56.95 36.28 28.28
C LEU A 12 56.09 35.10 28.78
N ALA A 13 55.45 35.35 29.93
CA ALA A 13 54.35 34.57 30.47
C ALA A 13 53.07 34.81 29.63
N LEU A 14 52.39 33.72 29.25
CA LEU A 14 51.08 33.75 28.61
C LEU A 14 50.02 33.26 29.62
N LEU A 15 49.10 34.14 30.01
CA LEU A 15 47.87 33.78 30.70
C LEU A 15 46.90 33.12 29.70
N LEU A 16 46.49 31.86 29.93
CA LEU A 16 45.32 31.27 29.26
C LEU A 16 44.05 31.64 30.05
N ALA A 17 43.21 32.48 29.46
CA ALA A 17 41.83 32.67 29.89
C ALA A 17 40.95 31.57 29.26
N MET A 18 40.37 30.69 30.08
CA MET A 18 39.32 29.77 29.62
C MET A 18 37.98 30.51 29.54
N ALA A 19 37.56 30.88 28.33
CA ALA A 19 36.20 31.35 28.08
C ALA A 19 35.25 30.14 27.97
N HIS A 20 34.39 29.95 28.97
CA HIS A 20 33.23 29.07 28.88
C HIS A 20 32.17 29.73 28.00
N ALA A 21 32.09 29.34 26.73
CA ALA A 21 30.98 29.72 25.87
C ALA A 21 29.71 28.97 26.31
N ARG A 22 28.79 29.68 26.98
CA ARG A 22 27.41 29.22 27.17
C ARG A 22 26.74 29.13 25.80
N LEU A 23 26.34 27.93 25.36
CA LEU A 23 25.43 27.78 24.22
C LEU A 23 24.10 28.43 24.58
N GLN A 24 23.75 29.52 23.90
CA GLN A 24 22.38 30.02 23.86
C GLN A 24 21.55 29.09 22.96
N PRO A 25 20.27 28.81 23.31
CA PRO A 25 19.38 28.11 22.41
C PRO A 25 19.05 29.05 21.25
N THR A 26 19.66 28.80 20.09
CA THR A 26 19.22 29.40 18.82
C THR A 26 17.80 28.94 18.56
N ILE A 27 16.85 29.86 18.68
CA ILE A 27 15.51 29.73 18.12
C ILE A 27 15.72 29.58 16.60
N ARG A 28 15.61 28.35 16.08
CA ARG A 28 15.53 28.12 14.64
C ARG A 28 14.18 28.65 14.18
N LEU A 29 14.20 29.76 13.45
CA LEU A 29 13.06 30.17 12.62
C LEU A 29 12.75 29.06 11.60
N PRO A 30 11.49 28.87 11.21
CA PRO A 30 11.15 27.89 10.17
C PRO A 30 11.93 28.28 8.91
N SER A 31 12.71 27.35 8.37
CA SER A 31 13.26 27.49 7.04
C SER A 31 12.08 27.53 6.06
N ASP A 32 11.83 28.70 5.49
CA ASP A 32 10.93 28.87 4.36
C ASP A 32 11.47 28.00 3.22
N ASP A 33 10.80 26.88 2.94
CA ASP A 33 11.35 25.78 2.13
C ASP A 33 11.13 25.96 0.62
N GLY A 34 10.66 27.15 0.22
CA GLY A 34 10.43 27.55 -1.16
C GLY A 34 9.14 27.00 -1.78
N SER A 35 8.40 26.12 -1.09
CA SER A 35 7.09 25.64 -1.56
C SER A 35 5.95 26.50 -1.01
N VAL A 36 5.13 27.05 -1.90
CA VAL A 36 3.90 27.77 -1.54
C VAL A 36 2.83 26.73 -1.23
N GLY A 37 2.43 26.57 0.03
CA GLY A 37 1.38 25.64 0.46
C GLY A 37 1.86 24.60 1.48
N THR A 38 0.93 23.87 2.08
CA THR A 38 1.20 22.77 3.02
C THR A 38 1.23 21.43 2.28
N ARG A 39 2.10 20.52 2.73
CA ARG A 39 2.10 19.12 2.26
C ARG A 39 1.24 18.28 3.19
N TRP A 40 0.29 17.57 2.62
CA TRP A 40 -0.59 16.63 3.30
C TRP A 40 -0.30 15.21 2.84
N ALA A 41 -0.51 14.25 3.73
CA ALA A 41 -0.42 12.85 3.38
C ALA A 41 -1.55 12.02 3.96
N VAL A 42 -2.02 11.03 3.20
CA VAL A 42 -2.95 9.99 3.66
C VAL A 42 -2.30 8.64 3.38
N LEU A 43 -2.02 7.88 4.43
CA LEU A 43 -1.36 6.59 4.36
C LEU A 43 -2.34 5.49 4.80
N VAL A 44 -2.53 4.45 3.97
CA VAL A 44 -3.59 3.45 4.19
C VAL A 44 -3.10 2.03 4.01
N ALA A 45 -3.15 1.25 5.08
CA ALA A 45 -3.01 -0.21 5.04
C ALA A 45 -4.41 -0.83 5.00
N GLY A 46 -4.77 -1.43 3.86
CA GLY A 46 -6.11 -1.99 3.63
C GLY A 46 -6.34 -3.38 4.24
N SER A 47 -5.32 -3.98 4.88
CA SER A 47 -5.42 -5.32 5.47
C SER A 47 -5.27 -5.32 6.99
N SER A 48 -5.72 -6.43 7.59
CA SER A 48 -5.42 -6.84 8.95
C SER A 48 -4.80 -8.24 8.99
N GLY A 49 -4.35 -8.67 10.16
CA GLY A 49 -3.81 -9.99 10.45
C GLY A 49 -2.30 -10.06 10.25
N TYR A 50 -1.62 -10.86 11.07
CA TYR A 50 -0.16 -10.96 11.06
C TYR A 50 0.41 -11.51 9.73
N TYR A 51 -0.39 -12.30 9.00
CA TYR A 51 -0.05 -12.75 7.65
C TYR A 51 0.07 -11.60 6.63
N ASN A 52 -0.53 -10.44 6.92
CA ASN A 52 -0.47 -9.20 6.14
C ASN A 52 0.48 -8.14 6.75
N TYR A 53 1.46 -8.56 7.54
CA TYR A 53 2.46 -7.69 8.16
C TYR A 53 2.99 -6.58 7.24
N ARG A 54 3.36 -6.98 6.01
CA ARG A 54 3.93 -6.14 4.95
C ARG A 54 3.18 -4.82 4.70
N HIS A 55 1.85 -4.84 4.63
CA HIS A 55 1.08 -3.64 4.28
C HIS A 55 1.14 -2.58 5.39
N GLN A 56 1.05 -2.97 6.66
CA GLN A 56 1.18 -2.02 7.78
C GLN A 56 2.64 -1.58 7.97
N ALA A 57 3.60 -2.47 7.67
CA ALA A 57 5.02 -2.12 7.65
C ALA A 57 5.35 -1.08 6.56
N ASP A 58 4.76 -1.20 5.37
CA ASP A 58 4.89 -0.23 4.29
C ASP A 58 4.38 1.15 4.71
N ILE A 59 3.18 1.21 5.31
CA ILE A 59 2.60 2.46 5.80
C ILE A 59 3.44 3.09 6.91
N CYS A 60 3.97 2.28 7.83
CA CYS A 60 4.86 2.75 8.87
C CYS A 60 6.15 3.33 8.28
N HIS A 61 6.75 2.66 7.28
CA HIS A 61 7.97 3.14 6.63
C HIS A 61 7.72 4.43 5.83
N ALA A 62 6.62 4.50 5.08
CA ALA A 62 6.21 5.72 4.38
C ALA A 62 6.05 6.90 5.35
N TYR A 63 5.43 6.68 6.52
CA TYR A 63 5.35 7.70 7.56
C TYR A 63 6.74 8.19 7.99
N GLN A 64 7.70 7.30 8.23
CA GLN A 64 9.05 7.70 8.61
C GLN A 64 9.74 8.55 7.54
N ILE A 65 9.55 8.22 6.25
CA ILE A 65 10.08 9.01 5.12
C ILE A 65 9.50 10.43 5.16
N LEU A 66 8.17 10.56 5.26
CA LEU A 66 7.50 11.86 5.32
C LEU A 66 7.95 12.70 6.51
N LYS A 67 8.11 12.07 7.69
CA LYS A 67 8.59 12.73 8.90
C LYS A 67 10.01 13.24 8.75
N LYS A 68 10.93 12.42 8.23
CA LYS A 68 12.31 12.85 7.93
C LYS A 68 12.33 13.94 6.86
N GLY A 69 11.38 13.91 5.91
CA GLY A 69 11.17 14.92 4.87
C GLY A 69 10.62 16.26 5.37
N GLY A 70 10.22 16.35 6.64
CA GLY A 70 9.76 17.57 7.30
C GLY A 70 8.24 17.74 7.37
N LEU A 71 7.45 16.74 6.96
CA LEU A 71 5.99 16.78 7.14
C LEU A 71 5.64 16.67 8.63
N LYS A 72 4.60 17.40 9.05
CA LYS A 72 4.13 17.43 10.43
C LYS A 72 3.05 16.38 10.67
N ASP A 73 2.94 15.90 11.90
CA ASP A 73 1.93 14.88 12.26
C ASP A 73 0.50 15.36 12.03
N GLU A 74 0.24 16.64 12.25
CA GLU A 74 -1.06 17.26 11.98
C GLU A 74 -1.48 17.17 10.49
N ASN A 75 -0.53 16.93 9.58
CA ASN A 75 -0.75 16.86 8.14
C ASN A 75 -0.58 15.44 7.56
N ILE A 76 -0.20 14.44 8.37
CA ILE A 76 -0.12 13.04 7.96
C ILE A 76 -1.25 12.27 8.66
N ILE A 77 -2.19 11.74 7.88
CA ILE A 77 -3.30 10.94 8.35
C ILE A 77 -2.97 9.47 8.12
N VAL A 78 -3.00 8.65 9.18
CA VAL A 78 -2.65 7.22 9.10
C VAL A 78 -3.86 6.32 9.36
N PHE A 79 -4.13 5.44 8.39
CA PHE A 79 -5.04 4.32 8.48
C PHE A 79 -4.25 3.03 8.54
N MET A 80 -4.28 2.34 9.68
CA MET A 80 -3.73 0.99 9.81
C MET A 80 -4.49 0.24 10.88
N TYR A 81 -4.74 -1.05 10.68
CA TYR A 81 -5.58 -1.80 11.62
C TYR A 81 -4.96 -1.90 13.02
N ASP A 82 -3.63 -1.79 13.12
CA ASP A 82 -2.83 -1.71 14.35
C ASP A 82 -2.78 -3.04 15.15
N ASP A 83 -2.77 -4.17 14.44
CA ASP A 83 -2.75 -5.52 15.00
C ASP A 83 -1.43 -6.28 14.76
N ILE A 84 -0.37 -5.55 14.39
CA ILE A 84 0.96 -6.12 14.07
C ILE A 84 1.96 -5.92 15.21
N ALA A 85 2.18 -4.69 15.66
CA ALA A 85 3.25 -4.36 16.60
C ALA A 85 3.15 -5.17 17.91
N HIS A 86 1.95 -5.35 18.44
CA HIS A 86 1.69 -6.11 19.66
C HIS A 86 1.03 -7.47 19.42
N ASN A 87 1.11 -7.99 18.20
CA ASN A 87 0.62 -9.32 17.89
C ASN A 87 1.40 -10.37 18.69
N LEU A 88 0.73 -11.43 19.16
CA LEU A 88 1.38 -12.55 19.88
C LEU A 88 2.44 -13.26 19.03
N GLU A 89 2.32 -13.16 17.71
CA GLU A 89 3.26 -13.77 16.77
C GLU A 89 4.40 -12.84 16.36
N ASN A 90 4.37 -11.57 16.78
CA ASN A 90 5.45 -10.65 16.53
C ASN A 90 6.65 -11.00 17.43
N PRO A 91 7.80 -11.42 16.86
CA PRO A 91 8.97 -11.78 17.65
C PRO A 91 9.61 -10.57 18.34
N ARG A 92 9.24 -9.34 17.94
CA ARG A 92 9.72 -8.08 18.53
C ARG A 92 8.52 -7.21 18.93
N PRO A 93 7.88 -7.49 20.07
CA PRO A 93 6.70 -6.73 20.51
C PRO A 93 6.96 -5.22 20.57
N GLY A 94 6.05 -4.43 20.00
CA GLY A 94 6.14 -2.97 19.87
C GLY A 94 6.99 -2.48 18.69
N VAL A 95 7.54 -3.38 17.87
CA VAL A 95 8.40 -3.05 16.73
C VAL A 95 7.79 -3.57 15.43
N ILE A 96 7.90 -2.78 14.36
CA ILE A 96 7.65 -3.20 12.98
C ILE A 96 8.87 -2.84 12.13
N ILE A 97 9.34 -3.74 11.28
CA ILE A 97 10.47 -3.51 10.35
C ILE A 97 10.00 -3.70 8.91
N ASN A 98 10.42 -2.85 7.98
CA ASN A 98 10.06 -2.97 6.56
C ASN A 98 11.27 -3.32 5.68
N HIS A 99 12.39 -3.71 6.30
CA HIS A 99 13.60 -4.17 5.63
C HIS A 99 14.30 -5.22 6.52
N PRO A 100 14.95 -6.27 5.96
CA PRO A 100 15.58 -7.33 6.76
C PRO A 100 16.64 -6.83 7.75
N GLN A 101 17.32 -5.75 7.40
CA GLN A 101 18.34 -5.09 8.23
C GLN A 101 17.86 -3.71 8.75
N GLY A 102 16.58 -3.38 8.55
CA GLY A 102 15.99 -2.10 8.92
C GLY A 102 15.74 -1.97 10.42
N GLY A 103 15.64 -0.72 10.87
CA GLY A 103 15.18 -0.38 12.22
C GLY A 103 13.65 -0.41 12.35
N ASP A 104 13.18 -0.09 13.56
CA ASP A 104 11.74 0.06 13.82
C ASP A 104 11.15 1.24 13.04
N VAL A 105 10.08 0.98 12.29
CA VAL A 105 9.30 1.98 11.55
C VAL A 105 7.97 2.31 12.24
N TYR A 106 7.56 1.56 13.28
CA TYR A 106 6.29 1.78 13.99
C TYR A 106 6.34 2.92 15.01
N ALA A 107 7.51 3.16 15.61
CA ALA A 107 7.69 4.19 16.61
C ALA A 107 7.21 5.57 16.11
N GLY A 108 6.32 6.18 16.90
CA GLY A 108 5.81 7.53 16.63
C GLY A 108 4.75 7.62 15.53
N VAL A 109 4.37 6.53 14.86
CA VAL A 109 3.30 6.54 13.85
C VAL A 109 1.95 6.86 14.54
N PRO A 110 1.25 7.95 14.14
CA PRO A 110 -0.06 8.31 14.68
C PRO A 110 -1.08 7.20 14.49
N LYS A 111 -1.97 7.05 15.46
CA LYS A 111 -3.10 6.10 15.42
C LYS A 111 -4.38 6.85 15.08
N ASP A 112 -4.43 7.47 13.90
CA ASP A 112 -5.57 8.32 13.53
C ASP A 112 -6.84 7.51 13.30
N TYR A 113 -6.72 6.39 12.58
CA TYR A 113 -7.81 5.46 12.34
C TYR A 113 -7.27 4.03 12.45
N THR A 114 -7.73 3.30 13.48
CA THR A 114 -7.30 1.92 13.73
C THR A 114 -8.46 0.96 13.92
N GLY A 115 -8.19 -0.34 13.86
CA GLY A 115 -9.23 -1.37 13.94
C GLY A 115 -10.38 -1.11 12.97
N LYS A 116 -11.62 -1.07 13.50
CA LYS A 116 -12.84 -0.88 12.71
C LYS A 116 -13.01 0.53 12.12
N GLU A 117 -12.19 1.48 12.56
CA GLU A 117 -12.21 2.86 12.05
C GLU A 117 -11.50 2.97 10.71
N VAL A 118 -10.73 1.95 10.33
CA VAL A 118 -10.21 1.76 8.97
C VAL A 118 -11.34 1.23 8.08
N ASN A 119 -12.19 2.16 7.65
CA ASN A 119 -13.35 1.90 6.79
C ASN A 119 -13.49 2.94 5.67
N VAL A 120 -14.20 2.56 4.61
CA VAL A 120 -14.40 3.37 3.40
C VAL A 120 -14.98 4.75 3.70
N LYS A 121 -15.96 4.82 4.61
CA LYS A 121 -16.61 6.07 4.99
C LYS A 121 -15.61 7.06 5.59
N ASN A 122 -14.77 6.62 6.52
CA ASN A 122 -13.74 7.45 7.12
C ASN A 122 -12.67 7.85 6.10
N LEU A 123 -12.21 6.93 5.25
CA LEU A 123 -11.24 7.24 4.19
C LEU A 123 -11.76 8.35 3.26
N PHE A 124 -12.99 8.22 2.77
CA PHE A 124 -13.58 9.21 1.88
C PHE A 124 -13.83 10.55 2.58
N ALA A 125 -14.27 10.51 3.84
CA ALA A 125 -14.43 11.73 4.64
C ALA A 125 -13.08 12.45 4.86
N VAL A 126 -12.00 11.70 5.11
CA VAL A 126 -10.65 12.24 5.25
C VAL A 126 -10.16 12.90 3.97
N LEU A 127 -10.27 12.20 2.83
CA LEU A 127 -9.84 12.73 1.53
C LEU A 127 -10.59 14.03 1.18
N LEU A 128 -11.87 14.10 1.52
CA LEU A 128 -12.72 15.29 1.29
C LEU A 128 -12.54 16.39 2.33
N GLY A 129 -11.74 16.20 3.38
CA GLY A 129 -11.59 17.18 4.47
C GLY A 129 -12.86 17.32 5.34
N ASN A 130 -13.76 16.35 5.32
CA ASN A 130 -15.06 16.44 6.00
C ASN A 130 -15.03 15.87 7.42
N LYS A 131 -14.65 16.70 8.40
CA LYS A 131 -14.60 16.33 9.83
C LYS A 131 -15.93 15.79 10.38
N THR A 132 -17.06 16.28 9.87
CA THR A 132 -18.39 15.87 10.37
C THR A 132 -18.85 14.51 9.85
N ALA A 133 -18.25 14.03 8.75
CA ALA A 133 -18.57 12.72 8.17
C ALA A 133 -17.72 11.59 8.76
N VAL A 134 -16.62 11.92 9.45
CA VAL A 134 -15.80 10.95 10.17
C VAL A 134 -16.56 10.40 11.38
N SER A 135 -16.38 9.10 11.65
CA SER A 135 -16.86 8.46 12.86
C SER A 135 -15.74 7.63 13.52
N GLY A 136 -15.49 7.88 14.81
CA GLY A 136 -14.33 7.32 15.51
C GLY A 136 -13.02 7.98 15.10
N GLY A 137 -11.92 7.43 15.59
CA GLY A 137 -10.56 7.87 15.29
C GLY A 137 -10.20 9.22 15.92
N SER A 138 -9.08 9.79 15.48
CA SER A 138 -8.59 11.09 15.94
C SER A 138 -9.41 12.27 15.41
N GLY A 139 -10.20 12.05 14.35
CA GLY A 139 -10.92 13.11 13.65
C GLY A 139 -10.06 13.93 12.68
N LYS A 140 -8.79 13.56 12.49
CA LYS A 140 -7.87 14.23 11.57
C LYS A 140 -8.28 13.97 10.11
N VAL A 141 -8.39 15.03 9.32
CA VAL A 141 -8.76 14.98 7.89
C VAL A 141 -7.84 15.86 7.06
N VAL A 142 -7.88 15.73 5.73
CA VAL A 142 -7.12 16.58 4.81
C VAL A 142 -7.84 17.93 4.62
N ASP A 143 -7.65 18.82 5.60
CA ASP A 143 -8.18 20.18 5.64
C ASP A 143 -7.29 21.15 4.84
N SER A 144 -7.08 20.82 3.57
CA SER A 144 -6.10 21.44 2.67
C SER A 144 -6.65 22.66 1.92
N GLY A 145 -5.75 23.58 1.56
CA GLY A 145 -6.04 24.77 0.74
C GLY A 145 -5.66 24.63 -0.74
N PRO A 146 -5.97 25.62 -1.59
CA PRO A 146 -5.75 25.57 -3.04
C PRO A 146 -4.29 25.50 -3.47
N ASN A 147 -3.35 25.88 -2.60
CA ASN A 147 -1.90 25.82 -2.89
C ASN A 147 -1.24 24.54 -2.35
N ASP A 148 -1.99 23.71 -1.63
CA ASP A 148 -1.44 22.56 -0.92
C ASP A 148 -1.19 21.38 -1.86
N HIS A 149 -0.22 20.55 -1.51
CA HIS A 149 0.10 19.31 -2.20
C HIS A 149 -0.34 18.12 -1.36
N ILE A 150 -0.98 17.13 -1.97
CA ILE A 150 -1.47 15.93 -1.26
C ILE A 150 -0.74 14.70 -1.80
N PHE A 151 -0.22 13.88 -0.90
CA PHE A 151 0.31 12.55 -1.20
C PHE A 151 -0.60 11.48 -0.61
N VAL A 152 -1.08 10.55 -1.42
CA VAL A 152 -1.84 9.39 -0.95
C VAL A 152 -1.02 8.14 -1.24
N PHE A 153 -0.80 7.30 -0.23
CA PHE A 153 -0.19 6.00 -0.41
C PHE A 153 -1.07 4.92 0.21
N TYR A 154 -1.41 3.93 -0.61
CA TYR A 154 -2.28 2.81 -0.27
C TYR A 154 -1.53 1.50 -0.51
N SER A 155 -1.49 0.61 0.49
CA SER A 155 -0.89 -0.73 0.41
C SER A 155 -1.85 -1.79 0.96
N ASP A 156 -2.24 -2.75 0.10
CA ASP A 156 -3.10 -3.89 0.46
C ASP A 156 -3.14 -4.96 -0.65
N HIS A 157 -4.00 -5.95 -0.45
CA HIS A 157 -4.64 -6.75 -1.49
C HIS A 157 -5.52 -5.93 -2.44
N GLY A 158 -5.67 -6.45 -3.66
CA GLY A 158 -6.61 -5.92 -4.65
C GLY A 158 -7.22 -7.01 -5.53
N GLY A 159 -8.13 -6.57 -6.36
CA GLY A 159 -8.67 -7.29 -7.49
C GLY A 159 -9.10 -6.30 -8.58
N PRO A 160 -9.57 -6.79 -9.73
CA PRO A 160 -10.03 -5.92 -10.80
C PRO A 160 -11.09 -4.92 -10.30
N GLY A 161 -10.79 -3.62 -10.32
CA GLY A 161 -11.68 -2.51 -9.96
C GLY A 161 -11.93 -2.34 -8.46
N VAL A 162 -11.23 -3.07 -7.60
CA VAL A 162 -11.46 -3.06 -6.14
C VAL A 162 -10.15 -3.18 -5.38
N ILE A 163 -10.01 -2.41 -4.31
CA ILE A 163 -8.92 -2.54 -3.32
C ILE A 163 -9.55 -2.86 -1.97
N GLY A 164 -8.87 -3.70 -1.18
CA GLY A 164 -9.44 -4.24 0.04
C GLY A 164 -9.67 -3.18 1.13
N MET A 165 -10.19 -3.58 2.27
CA MET A 165 -10.22 -2.81 3.51
C MET A 165 -10.29 -3.86 4.64
N PRO A 166 -9.79 -3.57 5.86
CA PRO A 166 -9.89 -4.54 6.94
C PRO A 166 -11.33 -4.62 7.49
N THR A 167 -12.20 -3.71 7.04
CA THR A 167 -13.64 -3.72 7.28
C THR A 167 -14.40 -3.71 5.96
N TYR A 168 -15.65 -4.17 6.02
CA TYR A 168 -16.54 -4.16 4.87
C TYR A 168 -17.40 -2.88 4.80
N PRO A 169 -17.75 -2.40 3.60
CA PRO A 169 -17.38 -2.92 2.28
C PRO A 169 -15.94 -2.54 1.87
N TYR A 170 -15.47 -3.07 0.74
CA TYR A 170 -14.19 -2.68 0.11
C TYR A 170 -14.30 -1.37 -0.68
N VAL A 171 -13.16 -0.82 -1.12
CA VAL A 171 -13.12 0.41 -1.94
C VAL A 171 -13.19 0.03 -3.41
N TYR A 172 -14.23 0.50 -4.10
CA TYR A 172 -14.39 0.33 -5.55
C TYR A 172 -13.81 1.54 -6.30
N GLY A 173 -13.28 1.28 -7.50
CA GLY A 173 -12.62 2.30 -8.31
C GLY A 173 -13.53 3.48 -8.68
N ASP A 174 -14.80 3.23 -8.99
CA ASP A 174 -15.78 4.29 -9.29
C ASP A 174 -15.96 5.26 -8.11
N ASP A 175 -16.16 4.72 -6.91
CA ASP A 175 -16.36 5.54 -5.71
C ASP A 175 -15.11 6.35 -5.36
N LEU A 176 -13.92 5.73 -5.45
CA LEU A 176 -12.65 6.40 -5.16
C LEU A 176 -12.40 7.54 -6.15
N VAL A 177 -12.55 7.28 -7.45
CA VAL A 177 -12.35 8.31 -8.48
C VAL A 177 -13.39 9.43 -8.36
N ASP A 178 -14.63 9.11 -7.99
CA ASP A 178 -15.66 10.12 -7.72
C ASP A 178 -15.31 11.00 -6.51
N VAL A 179 -14.68 10.43 -5.47
CA VAL A 179 -14.15 11.21 -4.34
C VAL A 179 -13.02 12.14 -4.79
N LEU A 180 -12.11 11.68 -5.65
CA LEU A 180 -11.04 12.52 -6.21
C LEU A 180 -11.59 13.66 -7.08
N LYS A 181 -12.61 13.39 -7.91
CA LYS A 181 -13.33 14.41 -8.70
C LYS A 181 -14.01 15.44 -7.78
N LYS A 182 -14.67 15.00 -6.70
CA LYS A 182 -15.27 15.90 -5.71
C LYS A 182 -14.23 16.75 -4.99
N LYS A 183 -13.09 16.16 -4.61
CA LYS A 183 -11.96 16.87 -4.00
C LYS A 183 -11.40 17.94 -4.95
N HIS A 184 -11.30 17.62 -6.25
CA HIS A 184 -10.90 18.58 -7.29
C HIS A 184 -11.90 19.72 -7.44
N ALA A 185 -13.19 19.41 -7.56
CA ALA A 185 -14.25 20.40 -7.70
C ALA A 185 -14.33 21.38 -6.52
N ALA A 186 -13.88 20.97 -5.34
CA ALA A 186 -13.76 21.84 -4.17
C ALA A 186 -12.58 22.84 -4.26
N GLY A 187 -11.63 22.64 -5.18
CA GLY A 187 -10.48 23.53 -5.37
C GLY A 187 -9.53 23.57 -4.16
N THR A 188 -9.43 22.46 -3.41
CA THR A 188 -8.73 22.40 -2.11
C THR A 188 -7.37 21.72 -2.20
N TYR A 189 -6.72 21.73 -3.36
CA TYR A 189 -5.32 21.34 -3.55
C TYR A 189 -4.80 21.89 -4.88
N LYS A 190 -3.48 22.00 -5.00
CA LYS A 190 -2.79 22.37 -6.23
C LYS A 190 -2.50 21.17 -7.10
N SER A 191 -1.96 20.10 -6.52
CA SER A 191 -1.78 18.81 -7.16
C SER A 191 -1.79 17.67 -6.13
N LEU A 192 -2.18 16.48 -6.57
CA LEU A 192 -2.27 15.27 -5.76
C LEU A 192 -1.50 14.12 -6.44
N VAL A 193 -0.69 13.41 -5.67
CA VAL A 193 -0.01 12.17 -6.09
C VAL A 193 -0.62 10.99 -5.36
N PHE A 194 -0.94 9.92 -6.08
CA PHE A 194 -1.52 8.70 -5.53
C PHE A 194 -0.65 7.48 -5.88
N TYR A 195 -0.02 6.86 -4.89
CA TYR A 195 0.71 5.59 -5.04
C TYR A 195 -0.16 4.44 -4.56
N LEU A 196 -0.33 3.42 -5.40
CA LEU A 196 -1.18 2.28 -5.12
C LEU A 196 -0.43 0.94 -5.26
N GLU A 197 -0.16 0.32 -4.12
CA GLU A 197 0.29 -1.08 -4.00
C GLU A 197 -0.91 -2.00 -3.83
N ALA A 198 -1.26 -2.72 -4.89
CA ALA A 198 -2.29 -3.76 -4.89
C ALA A 198 -2.20 -4.65 -6.14
N CYS A 199 -2.85 -5.81 -6.08
CA CYS A 199 -3.11 -6.65 -7.25
C CYS A 199 -4.07 -5.96 -8.22
N GLU A 200 -3.81 -6.07 -9.52
CA GLU A 200 -4.60 -5.49 -10.59
C GLU A 200 -4.86 -3.98 -10.41
N ALA A 201 -3.94 -3.27 -9.74
CA ALA A 201 -4.11 -1.91 -9.25
C ALA A 201 -4.43 -0.91 -10.37
N GLY A 202 -3.93 -1.15 -11.59
CA GLY A 202 -4.24 -0.31 -12.76
C GLY A 202 -5.74 -0.19 -13.04
N SER A 203 -6.51 -1.25 -12.75
CA SER A 203 -7.96 -1.30 -12.99
C SER A 203 -8.79 -0.37 -12.10
N VAL A 204 -8.19 0.20 -11.05
CA VAL A 204 -8.81 1.20 -10.17
C VAL A 204 -8.91 2.56 -10.86
N PHE A 205 -7.99 2.87 -11.78
CA PHE A 205 -7.90 4.17 -12.45
C PHE A 205 -8.17 4.10 -13.95
N GLU A 206 -7.86 2.98 -14.59
CA GLU A 206 -8.01 2.78 -16.04
C GLU A 206 -9.46 3.00 -16.49
N GLY A 207 -9.65 3.89 -17.47
CA GLY A 207 -10.96 4.29 -17.98
C GLY A 207 -11.80 5.15 -17.02
N LEU A 208 -11.30 5.47 -15.82
CA LEU A 208 -12.04 6.22 -14.79
C LEU A 208 -11.42 7.57 -14.43
N LEU A 209 -10.11 7.58 -14.16
CA LEU A 209 -9.38 8.76 -13.66
C LEU A 209 -9.14 9.76 -14.80
N PRO A 210 -9.74 10.97 -14.75
CA PRO A 210 -9.52 11.98 -15.77
C PRO A 210 -8.10 12.58 -15.65
N ASN A 211 -7.60 13.12 -16.76
CA ASN A 211 -6.24 13.65 -16.87
C ASN A 211 -6.11 15.15 -16.57
N ASP A 212 -7.22 15.85 -16.30
CA ASP A 212 -7.30 17.31 -16.16
C ASP A 212 -7.68 17.77 -14.74
N ILE A 213 -7.64 16.87 -13.75
CA ILE A 213 -7.98 17.19 -12.36
C ILE A 213 -6.78 17.44 -11.45
N GLY A 214 -5.55 17.41 -11.98
CA GLY A 214 -4.33 17.60 -11.16
C GLY A 214 -4.03 16.43 -10.23
N VAL A 215 -4.48 15.23 -10.59
CA VAL A 215 -4.18 13.98 -9.88
C VAL A 215 -3.26 13.13 -10.76
N TYR A 216 -2.10 12.77 -10.24
CA TYR A 216 -1.19 11.82 -10.86
C TYR A 216 -1.17 10.54 -10.02
N ALA A 217 -1.41 9.40 -10.65
CA ALA A 217 -1.43 8.12 -9.96
C ALA A 217 -0.40 7.15 -10.56
N THR A 218 0.27 6.38 -9.70
CA THR A 218 1.10 5.24 -10.10
C THR A 218 0.66 3.99 -9.37
N THR A 219 0.72 2.86 -10.07
CA THR A 219 0.24 1.57 -9.55
C THR A 219 1.34 0.53 -9.61
N ALA A 220 1.36 -0.36 -8.63
CA ALA A 220 2.31 -1.48 -8.57
C ALA A 220 2.18 -2.47 -9.74
N SER A 221 0.99 -2.53 -10.33
CA SER A 221 0.61 -3.46 -11.39
C SER A 221 -0.33 -2.81 -12.40
N ASN A 222 -0.40 -3.36 -13.60
CA ASN A 222 -1.44 -3.05 -14.57
C ASN A 222 -2.83 -3.59 -14.12
N ALA A 223 -3.84 -3.52 -14.99
CA ALA A 223 -5.19 -3.96 -14.66
C ALA A 223 -5.40 -5.48 -14.62
N GLU A 224 -4.39 -6.29 -15.00
CA GLU A 224 -4.51 -7.74 -15.21
C GLU A 224 -3.59 -8.60 -14.35
N GLU A 225 -2.46 -8.04 -13.93
CA GLU A 225 -1.43 -8.76 -13.19
C GLU A 225 -1.53 -8.49 -11.68
N SER A 226 -0.94 -9.38 -10.90
CA SER A 226 -0.80 -9.19 -9.47
C SER A 226 0.35 -8.23 -9.15
N SER A 227 0.35 -7.68 -7.93
CA SER A 227 1.57 -7.18 -7.31
C SER A 227 2.21 -8.26 -6.41
N TRP A 228 3.31 -7.91 -5.76
CA TRP A 228 4.27 -8.87 -5.21
C TRP A 228 4.79 -8.46 -3.84
N GLY A 229 4.72 -9.36 -2.86
CA GLY A 229 5.42 -9.23 -1.58
C GLY A 229 6.91 -9.53 -1.73
N THR A 230 7.74 -8.80 -1.00
CA THR A 230 9.19 -9.01 -0.94
C THR A 230 9.66 -9.18 0.50
N TYR A 231 10.96 -9.47 0.69
CA TYR A 231 11.51 -9.79 2.00
C TYR A 231 10.73 -10.93 2.68
N CYS A 232 10.46 -11.99 1.93
CA CYS A 232 9.67 -13.13 2.36
C CYS A 232 10.54 -14.29 2.87
N PRO A 233 10.07 -15.10 3.84
CA PRO A 233 10.80 -16.27 4.30
C PRO A 233 11.09 -17.26 3.18
N GLY A 234 12.36 -17.64 3.01
CA GLY A 234 12.80 -18.56 1.95
C GLY A 234 13.21 -17.88 0.64
N GLU A 235 13.02 -16.57 0.54
CA GLU A 235 13.48 -15.75 -0.59
C GLU A 235 14.75 -14.97 -0.25
N TYR A 236 15.41 -14.38 -1.26
CA TYR A 236 16.57 -13.52 -1.06
C TYR A 236 16.33 -12.10 -1.61
N PRO A 237 16.62 -11.06 -0.81
CA PRO A 237 16.97 -11.09 0.61
C PRO A 237 15.83 -11.57 1.53
N SER A 238 16.16 -12.46 2.48
CA SER A 238 15.22 -13.05 3.45
C SER A 238 15.04 -12.13 4.66
N PRO A 239 13.88 -12.13 5.34
CA PRO A 239 13.74 -11.50 6.64
C PRO A 239 14.58 -12.21 7.71
N PRO A 240 14.78 -11.60 8.89
CA PRO A 240 15.34 -12.29 10.05
C PRO A 240 14.55 -13.58 10.35
N SER A 241 15.25 -14.64 10.75
CA SER A 241 14.68 -15.99 10.87
C SER A 241 13.50 -16.12 11.83
N GLU A 242 13.34 -15.17 12.75
CA GLU A 242 12.23 -15.10 13.68
C GLU A 242 10.90 -14.61 13.06
N TYR A 243 10.92 -14.09 11.82
CA TYR A 243 9.72 -13.67 11.08
C TYR A 243 9.28 -14.75 10.09
N ASP A 244 8.01 -15.14 10.16
CA ASP A 244 7.37 -16.10 9.25
C ASP A 244 6.49 -15.44 8.19
N THR A 245 6.64 -14.14 7.98
CA THR A 245 5.82 -13.35 7.05
C THR A 245 6.73 -12.43 6.23
N CYS A 246 6.24 -11.95 5.09
CA CYS A 246 6.93 -10.96 4.28
C CYS A 246 6.98 -9.60 5.01
N LEU A 247 8.07 -8.85 4.87
CA LEU A 247 8.24 -7.57 5.58
C LEU A 247 7.75 -6.34 4.82
N GLY A 248 7.58 -6.44 3.49
CA GLY A 248 7.12 -5.33 2.67
C GLY A 248 6.73 -5.80 1.27
N ASP A 249 6.27 -4.86 0.44
CA ASP A 249 5.81 -5.14 -0.92
C ASP A 249 6.74 -4.54 -1.98
N LEU A 250 6.95 -5.24 -3.09
CA LEU A 250 8.02 -4.96 -4.05
C LEU A 250 7.96 -3.55 -4.62
N TYR A 251 6.78 -3.06 -5.02
CA TYR A 251 6.63 -1.68 -5.51
C TYR A 251 6.80 -0.69 -4.36
N SER A 252 6.16 -0.95 -3.22
CA SER A 252 6.29 -0.14 -2.00
C SER A 252 7.74 0.08 -1.58
N ILE A 253 8.48 -1.01 -1.39
CA ILE A 253 9.90 -1.03 -1.06
C ILE A 253 10.73 -0.31 -2.12
N SER A 254 10.37 -0.48 -3.41
CA SER A 254 11.12 0.14 -4.49
C SER A 254 11.10 1.67 -4.41
N TRP A 255 9.94 2.30 -4.21
CA TRP A 255 9.85 3.76 -4.13
C TRP A 255 10.30 4.30 -2.77
N MET A 256 10.09 3.55 -1.69
CA MET A 256 10.46 3.99 -0.35
C MET A 256 11.98 3.97 -0.15
N GLU A 257 12.66 2.90 -0.53
CA GLU A 257 14.13 2.83 -0.39
C GLU A 257 14.85 3.80 -1.32
N ASP A 258 14.26 4.10 -2.48
CA ASP A 258 14.71 5.19 -3.34
C ASP A 258 14.61 6.54 -2.62
N SER A 259 13.43 6.83 -2.07
CA SER A 259 13.15 8.07 -1.34
C SER A 259 14.01 8.24 -0.07
N ASP A 260 14.42 7.13 0.55
CA ASP A 260 15.21 7.12 1.78
C ASP A 260 16.67 7.55 1.56
N VAL A 261 17.20 7.41 0.34
CA VAL A 261 18.63 7.64 0.03
C VAL A 261 18.90 8.86 -0.85
N HIS A 262 17.92 9.33 -1.62
CA HIS A 262 18.09 10.46 -2.54
C HIS A 262 17.70 11.82 -1.95
N ASN A 263 18.28 12.88 -2.52
CA ASN A 263 17.81 14.25 -2.36
C ASN A 263 16.58 14.48 -3.25
N LEU A 264 15.40 14.49 -2.63
CA LEU A 264 14.11 14.53 -3.31
C LEU A 264 13.78 15.91 -3.91
N ARG A 265 14.65 16.92 -3.69
CA ARG A 265 14.62 18.20 -4.42
C ARG A 265 15.21 18.08 -5.82
N THR A 266 15.97 17.03 -6.09
CA THR A 266 16.66 16.80 -7.38
C THR A 266 16.00 15.71 -8.22
N GLU A 267 15.16 14.89 -7.59
CA GLU A 267 14.44 13.79 -8.23
C GLU A 267 12.99 14.18 -8.53
N SER A 268 12.57 13.92 -9.77
CA SER A 268 11.21 14.11 -10.25
C SER A 268 10.34 12.87 -10.06
N LEU A 269 9.02 13.04 -10.08
CA LEU A 269 8.06 11.93 -10.11
C LEU A 269 8.34 10.98 -11.29
N LYS A 270 8.74 11.51 -12.45
CA LYS A 270 9.10 10.70 -13.61
C LYS A 270 10.30 9.81 -13.36
N GLN A 271 11.36 10.37 -12.79
CA GLN A 271 12.60 9.64 -12.52
C GLN A 271 12.37 8.50 -11.54
N GLN A 272 11.67 8.76 -10.43
CA GLN A 272 11.31 7.71 -9.48
C GLN A 272 10.40 6.67 -10.13
N TYR A 273 9.41 7.08 -10.94
CA TYR A 273 8.58 6.11 -11.67
C TYR A 273 9.41 5.18 -12.55
N ASP A 274 10.36 5.70 -13.32
CA ASP A 274 11.18 4.87 -14.20
C ASP A 274 12.09 3.92 -13.42
N LEU A 275 12.65 4.40 -12.29
CA LEU A 275 13.46 3.59 -11.38
C LEU A 275 12.63 2.47 -10.75
N VAL A 276 11.47 2.81 -10.20
CA VAL A 276 10.54 1.87 -9.56
C VAL A 276 10.02 0.86 -10.58
N LYS A 277 9.63 1.31 -11.77
CA LYS A 277 9.23 0.42 -12.88
C LYS A 277 10.31 -0.60 -13.20
N LYS A 278 11.55 -0.17 -13.35
CA LYS A 278 12.69 -1.06 -13.63
C LYS A 278 12.92 -2.07 -12.50
N ARG A 279 12.83 -1.63 -11.24
CA ARG A 279 13.04 -2.48 -10.06
C ARG A 279 11.91 -3.49 -9.88
N THR A 280 10.67 -3.09 -10.12
CA THR A 280 9.47 -3.93 -10.01
C THR A 280 9.30 -4.89 -11.20
N ALA A 281 9.88 -4.60 -12.37
CA ALA A 281 9.85 -5.49 -13.54
C ALA A 281 10.63 -6.81 -13.36
N ALA A 282 11.36 -6.98 -12.25
CA ALA A 282 12.16 -8.16 -11.94
C ALA A 282 13.08 -8.57 -13.12
N GLN A 283 13.94 -7.64 -13.54
CA GLN A 283 14.85 -7.79 -14.69
C GLN A 283 14.11 -8.02 -16.02
N ASP A 284 13.00 -7.30 -16.23
CA ASP A 284 12.13 -7.40 -17.41
C ASP A 284 11.54 -8.80 -17.67
N SER A 285 11.68 -9.72 -16.72
CA SER A 285 11.13 -11.07 -16.83
C SER A 285 9.65 -11.14 -16.49
N TYR A 286 9.17 -10.19 -15.67
CA TYR A 286 7.82 -10.15 -15.09
C TYR A 286 7.37 -11.47 -14.44
N SER A 287 8.33 -12.36 -14.14
CA SER A 287 8.04 -13.69 -13.57
C SER A 287 7.82 -13.61 -12.05
N TYR A 288 8.41 -12.60 -11.42
CA TYR A 288 8.31 -12.27 -10.00
C TYR A 288 8.19 -10.75 -9.81
N GLY A 289 7.45 -10.11 -10.73
CA GLY A 289 7.37 -8.66 -10.86
C GLY A 289 6.18 -8.25 -11.71
N SER A 290 6.01 -6.95 -11.88
CA SER A 290 4.83 -6.37 -12.53
C SER A 290 5.17 -5.07 -13.26
N HIS A 291 4.27 -4.66 -14.16
CA HIS A 291 4.33 -3.40 -14.87
C HIS A 291 3.79 -2.28 -13.98
N VAL A 292 4.69 -1.39 -13.56
CA VAL A 292 4.30 -0.16 -12.89
C VAL A 292 3.67 0.78 -13.93
N MET A 293 2.45 1.24 -13.65
CA MET A 293 1.67 2.08 -14.57
C MET A 293 1.54 3.52 -14.05
N GLN A 294 1.16 4.44 -14.93
CA GLN A 294 0.83 5.83 -14.59
C GLN A 294 -0.54 6.21 -15.15
N TYR A 295 -1.30 7.01 -14.43
CA TYR A 295 -2.63 7.50 -14.82
C TYR A 295 -2.84 8.96 -14.42
N GLY A 296 -3.84 9.61 -15.01
CA GLY A 296 -4.25 10.98 -14.68
C GLY A 296 -3.38 12.06 -15.33
N SER A 297 -3.09 13.12 -14.58
CA SER A 297 -2.36 14.32 -15.01
C SER A 297 -0.85 14.03 -15.13
N LEU A 298 -0.45 13.43 -16.25
CA LEU A 298 0.95 13.05 -16.51
C LEU A 298 1.90 14.24 -16.65
N ASP A 299 1.40 15.47 -16.82
CA ASP A 299 2.20 16.70 -16.78
C ASP A 299 2.84 16.94 -15.40
N LEU A 300 2.29 16.34 -14.33
CA LEU A 300 2.88 16.40 -13.00
C LEU A 300 4.19 15.61 -12.88
N ASN A 301 4.51 14.72 -13.84
CA ASN A 301 5.76 13.94 -13.87
C ASN A 301 7.03 14.80 -13.73
N ASP A 302 7.02 16.03 -14.24
CA ASP A 302 8.15 16.95 -14.18
C ASP A 302 8.35 17.59 -12.80
N GLN A 303 7.39 17.43 -11.89
CA GLN A 303 7.49 17.97 -10.54
C GLN A 303 8.40 17.12 -9.65
N HIS A 304 9.14 17.79 -8.77
CA HIS A 304 10.02 17.14 -7.81
C HIS A 304 9.24 16.45 -6.70
N LEU A 305 9.73 15.27 -6.27
CA LEU A 305 9.18 14.50 -5.15
C LEU A 305 9.07 15.34 -3.88
N PHE A 306 10.02 16.26 -3.67
CA PHE A 306 10.04 17.20 -2.56
C PHE A 306 8.70 17.93 -2.32
N LEU A 307 7.94 18.25 -3.38
CA LEU A 307 6.65 18.94 -3.24
C LEU A 307 5.60 18.11 -2.50
N TYR A 308 5.75 16.79 -2.49
CA TYR A 308 4.76 15.85 -1.93
C TYR A 308 5.27 15.20 -0.65
N ILE A 309 6.50 14.69 -0.67
CA ILE A 309 7.05 13.86 0.41
C ILE A 309 8.21 14.52 1.17
N GLY A 310 8.56 15.76 0.82
CA GLY A 310 9.68 16.48 1.44
C GLY A 310 11.03 15.90 1.04
N SER A 311 12.09 16.26 1.77
CA SER A 311 13.44 15.69 1.56
C SER A 311 14.18 15.64 2.88
N ASN A 312 14.81 14.51 3.19
CA ASN A 312 15.61 14.35 4.38
C ASN A 312 16.88 15.21 4.29
N PRO A 313 17.14 16.16 5.20
CA PRO A 313 18.34 16.99 5.17
C PRO A 313 19.65 16.20 5.25
N ALA A 314 19.63 14.97 5.78
CA ALA A 314 20.80 14.09 5.78
C ALA A 314 21.24 13.68 4.36
N ASN A 315 20.32 13.76 3.39
CA ASN A 315 20.52 13.38 1.99
C ASN A 315 20.83 14.58 1.10
N ASP A 316 21.07 15.79 1.62
CA ASP A 316 21.26 16.99 0.79
C ASP A 316 22.39 16.84 -0.25
N ASN A 317 23.40 16.02 0.05
CA ASN A 317 24.54 15.74 -0.83
C ASN A 317 24.35 14.50 -1.75
N THR A 318 23.25 13.75 -1.65
CA THR A 318 22.97 12.57 -2.47
C THR A 318 22.03 12.92 -3.62
N THR A 319 22.54 13.69 -4.57
CA THR A 319 21.78 14.04 -5.78
C THR A 319 21.41 12.80 -6.57
N PHE A 320 20.19 12.76 -7.13
CA PHE A 320 19.79 11.69 -8.04
C PHE A 320 20.76 11.61 -9.22
N VAL A 321 21.22 10.40 -9.53
CA VAL A 321 22.01 10.08 -10.72
C VAL A 321 21.35 8.88 -11.38
N GLU A 322 21.09 8.96 -12.68
CA GLU A 322 20.34 7.92 -13.42
C GLU A 322 21.00 6.53 -13.37
N ASP A 323 22.32 6.48 -13.13
CA ASP A 323 23.11 5.26 -12.92
C ASP A 323 23.02 4.68 -11.48
N ASN A 324 22.39 5.37 -10.52
CA ASN A 324 22.16 4.86 -9.17
C ASN A 324 21.08 3.77 -9.21
N SER A 325 21.49 2.53 -9.53
CA SER A 325 20.58 1.39 -9.42
C SER A 325 20.46 0.95 -7.97
N LEU A 326 19.23 0.95 -7.42
CA LEU A 326 18.95 0.19 -6.20
C LEU A 326 19.14 -1.31 -6.47
N PRO A 327 19.56 -2.10 -5.47
CA PRO A 327 19.67 -3.55 -5.62
C PRO A 327 18.36 -4.16 -6.12
N SER A 328 18.45 -4.95 -7.20
CA SER A 328 17.32 -5.73 -7.73
C SER A 328 16.99 -6.86 -6.78
N PHE A 329 15.71 -7.22 -6.72
CA PHE A 329 15.27 -8.46 -6.09
C PHE A 329 15.47 -9.61 -7.06
N SER A 330 15.98 -10.74 -6.55
CA SER A 330 16.07 -11.97 -7.34
C SER A 330 14.74 -12.72 -7.40
N ARG A 331 13.88 -12.53 -6.39
CA ARG A 331 12.57 -13.17 -6.25
C ARG A 331 11.62 -12.34 -5.38
N ALA A 332 10.33 -12.50 -5.63
CA ALA A 332 9.22 -11.94 -4.87
C ALA A 332 8.06 -12.96 -4.87
N VAL A 333 7.14 -12.83 -3.93
CA VAL A 333 6.00 -13.73 -3.75
C VAL A 333 4.73 -13.04 -4.22
N ASN A 334 3.92 -13.70 -5.04
CA ASN A 334 2.64 -13.14 -5.47
C ASN A 334 1.80 -12.75 -4.23
N GLN A 335 1.20 -11.56 -4.21
CA GLN A 335 0.41 -11.07 -3.07
C GLN A 335 -0.61 -12.09 -2.55
N ARG A 336 -1.30 -12.79 -3.46
CA ARG A 336 -2.29 -13.81 -3.06
C ARG A 336 -1.64 -15.01 -2.39
N ASP A 337 -0.39 -15.32 -2.67
CA ASP A 337 0.31 -16.47 -2.10
C ASP A 337 1.13 -16.11 -0.86
N ALA A 338 1.40 -14.82 -0.62
CA ALA A 338 2.13 -14.35 0.57
C ALA A 338 1.46 -14.80 1.88
N ASP A 339 0.12 -14.80 1.93
CA ASP A 339 -0.63 -15.31 3.08
C ASP A 339 -0.38 -16.81 3.30
N LEU A 340 -0.32 -17.59 2.21
CA LEU A 340 -0.04 -19.03 2.27
C LEU A 340 1.39 -19.31 2.68
N VAL A 341 2.36 -18.48 2.28
CA VAL A 341 3.75 -18.57 2.76
C VAL A 341 3.75 -18.48 4.28
N TYR A 342 3.03 -17.52 4.87
CA TYR A 342 2.92 -17.41 6.32
C TYR A 342 2.31 -18.65 6.97
N PHE A 343 1.13 -19.09 6.52
CA PHE A 343 0.45 -20.25 7.13
C PHE A 343 1.28 -21.53 6.99
N TRP A 344 1.96 -21.69 5.85
CA TRP A 344 2.84 -22.82 5.60
C TRP A 344 4.07 -22.78 6.50
N ARG A 345 4.76 -21.64 6.63
CA ARG A 345 5.95 -21.51 7.49
C ARG A 345 5.61 -21.72 8.96
N LYS A 346 4.49 -21.15 9.41
CA LYS A 346 3.93 -21.37 10.75
C LYS A 346 3.68 -22.85 11.02
N TYR A 347 3.09 -23.59 10.09
CA TYR A 347 2.89 -25.03 10.22
C TYR A 347 4.23 -25.80 10.25
N GLN A 348 5.14 -25.49 9.32
CA GLN A 348 6.39 -26.23 9.15
C GLN A 348 7.32 -26.14 10.38
N LYS A 349 7.43 -24.95 11.00
CA LYS A 349 8.36 -24.71 12.10
C LYS A 349 7.98 -25.38 13.42
N LEU A 350 6.70 -25.77 13.58
CA LEU A 350 6.18 -26.33 14.82
C LEU A 350 6.51 -27.83 14.94
N ALA A 351 6.69 -28.31 16.16
CA ALA A 351 7.01 -29.71 16.45
C ALA A 351 5.83 -30.65 16.09
N GLU A 352 6.12 -31.83 15.53
CA GLU A 352 5.11 -32.78 15.00
C GLU A 352 4.02 -33.16 16.01
N SER A 353 4.36 -33.26 17.30
CA SER A 353 3.42 -33.65 18.36
C SER A 353 2.71 -32.49 19.04
N SER A 354 2.96 -31.23 18.64
CA SER A 354 2.40 -30.05 19.31
C SER A 354 0.94 -29.78 18.91
N THR A 355 0.14 -29.33 19.87
CA THR A 355 -1.24 -28.88 19.63
C THR A 355 -1.27 -27.70 18.67
N GLU A 356 -0.29 -26.81 18.78
CA GLU A 356 -0.10 -25.62 17.95
C GLU A 356 0.11 -25.99 16.48
N LYS A 357 0.81 -27.10 16.18
CA LYS A 357 0.97 -27.57 14.80
C LYS A 357 -0.36 -28.03 14.20
N ASN A 358 -1.21 -28.67 15.01
CA ASN A 358 -2.55 -29.06 14.57
C ASN A 358 -3.42 -27.83 14.29
N ASP A 359 -3.34 -26.81 15.14
CA ASP A 359 -4.06 -25.54 14.93
C ASP A 359 -3.55 -24.80 13.68
N ALA A 360 -2.24 -24.73 13.47
CA ALA A 360 -1.65 -24.14 12.27
C ALA A 360 -2.05 -24.91 11.00
N ARG A 361 -2.06 -26.25 11.06
CA ARG A 361 -2.54 -27.11 9.97
C ARG A 361 -4.01 -26.84 9.66
N LYS A 362 -4.85 -26.70 10.69
CA LYS A 362 -6.27 -26.37 10.53
C LYS A 362 -6.44 -25.02 9.83
N GLN A 363 -5.73 -23.98 10.27
CA GLN A 363 -5.78 -22.64 9.65
C GLN A 363 -5.38 -22.68 8.17
N LEU A 364 -4.31 -23.41 7.83
CA LEU A 364 -3.87 -23.60 6.45
C LEU A 364 -4.93 -24.30 5.59
N LEU A 365 -5.49 -25.41 6.09
CA LEU A 365 -6.54 -26.16 5.38
C LEU A 365 -7.82 -25.34 5.23
N GLU A 366 -8.19 -24.55 6.23
CA GLU A 366 -9.33 -23.63 6.16
C GLU A 366 -9.10 -22.56 5.08
N MET A 367 -7.92 -21.93 5.03
CA MET A 367 -7.59 -20.97 3.97
C MET A 367 -7.68 -21.63 2.58
N MET A 368 -7.03 -22.78 2.38
CA MET A 368 -7.04 -23.48 1.09
C MET A 368 -8.44 -23.94 0.67
N SER A 369 -9.23 -24.46 1.62
CA SER A 369 -10.61 -24.88 1.36
C SER A 369 -11.49 -23.70 0.96
N HIS A 370 -11.33 -22.54 1.59
CA HIS A 370 -12.07 -21.34 1.23
C HIS A 370 -11.71 -20.88 -0.19
N ARG A 371 -10.41 -20.82 -0.53
CA ARG A 371 -9.95 -20.47 -1.89
C ARG A 371 -10.54 -21.38 -2.96
N SER A 372 -10.46 -22.69 -2.73
CA SER A 372 -11.02 -23.69 -3.64
C SER A 372 -12.54 -23.56 -3.78
N HIS A 373 -13.25 -23.31 -2.67
CA HIS A 373 -14.70 -23.06 -2.70
C HIS A 373 -15.05 -21.86 -3.59
N ILE A 374 -14.37 -20.72 -3.40
CA ILE A 374 -14.66 -19.51 -4.18
C ILE A 374 -14.34 -19.72 -5.66
N ASP A 375 -13.17 -20.27 -6.00
CA ASP A 375 -12.78 -20.51 -7.40
C ASP A 375 -13.78 -21.45 -8.10
N ASN A 376 -14.12 -22.58 -7.47
CA ASN A 376 -15.05 -23.56 -8.03
C ASN A 376 -16.47 -22.98 -8.18
N SER A 377 -16.90 -22.17 -7.20
CA SER A 377 -18.24 -21.56 -7.22
C SER A 377 -18.39 -20.56 -8.35
N VAL A 378 -17.40 -19.67 -8.54
CA VAL A 378 -17.43 -18.67 -9.63
C VAL A 378 -17.38 -19.36 -10.99
N GLU A 379 -16.52 -20.37 -11.15
CA GLU A 379 -16.44 -21.15 -12.39
C GLU A 379 -17.77 -21.86 -12.71
N LEU A 380 -18.36 -22.54 -11.72
CA LEU A 380 -19.64 -23.22 -11.90
C LEU A 380 -20.78 -22.24 -12.23
N ILE A 381 -20.84 -21.08 -11.58
CA ILE A 381 -21.83 -20.05 -11.91
C ILE A 381 -21.67 -19.56 -13.35
N GLY A 382 -20.43 -19.33 -13.81
CA GLY A 382 -20.17 -18.98 -15.20
C GLY A 382 -20.67 -20.04 -16.18
N ASN A 383 -20.42 -21.32 -15.88
CA ASN A 383 -20.90 -22.44 -16.68
C ASN A 383 -22.43 -22.56 -16.68
N LEU A 384 -23.08 -22.26 -15.56
CA LEU A 384 -24.55 -22.28 -15.46
C LEU A 384 -25.20 -21.11 -16.19
N LEU A 385 -24.55 -19.94 -16.24
CA LEU A 385 -25.05 -18.75 -16.93
C LEU A 385 -24.86 -18.81 -18.45
N PHE A 386 -23.69 -19.26 -18.91
CA PHE A 386 -23.28 -19.15 -20.32
C PHE A 386 -23.00 -20.49 -20.99
N GLY A 387 -23.11 -21.60 -20.26
CA GLY A 387 -22.72 -22.93 -20.74
C GLY A 387 -21.24 -23.24 -20.54
N PHE A 388 -20.88 -24.52 -20.57
CA PHE A 388 -19.51 -25.01 -20.29
C PHE A 388 -18.46 -24.62 -21.33
N ALA A 389 -18.88 -24.24 -22.54
CA ALA A 389 -17.96 -23.78 -23.58
C ALA A 389 -17.64 -22.29 -23.42
N ASP A 390 -18.68 -21.45 -23.30
CA ASP A 390 -18.53 -20.00 -23.31
C ASP A 390 -18.29 -19.40 -21.92
N GLY A 391 -18.75 -20.06 -20.85
CA GLY A 391 -18.60 -19.60 -19.47
C GLY A 391 -17.17 -19.19 -19.10
N PRO A 392 -16.17 -20.08 -19.24
CA PRO A 392 -14.79 -19.75 -18.91
C PRO A 392 -14.22 -18.61 -19.77
N MET A 393 -14.66 -18.48 -21.03
CA MET A 393 -14.22 -17.41 -21.94
C MET A 393 -14.82 -16.06 -21.51
N VAL A 394 -16.13 -16.00 -21.24
CA VAL A 394 -16.81 -14.79 -20.78
C VAL A 394 -16.23 -14.31 -19.45
N LEU A 395 -16.09 -15.20 -18.46
CA LEU A 395 -15.61 -14.80 -17.13
C LEU A 395 -14.19 -14.22 -17.17
N LYS A 396 -13.31 -14.75 -18.03
CA LYS A 396 -11.90 -14.35 -18.12
C LYS A 396 -11.63 -13.25 -19.13
N THR A 397 -12.65 -12.78 -19.86
CA THR A 397 -12.49 -11.74 -20.89
C THR A 397 -11.87 -10.49 -20.28
N VAL A 398 -10.87 -9.94 -20.96
CA VAL A 398 -10.21 -8.70 -20.58
C VAL A 398 -10.60 -7.63 -21.57
N ARG A 399 -11.03 -6.47 -21.07
CA ARG A 399 -11.30 -5.31 -21.92
C ARG A 399 -9.99 -4.69 -22.44
N PRO A 400 -10.01 -4.03 -23.61
CA PRO A 400 -8.87 -3.26 -24.08
C PRO A 400 -8.36 -2.25 -23.05
N ALA A 401 -7.04 -2.03 -23.02
CA ALA A 401 -6.42 -1.02 -22.17
C ALA A 401 -7.04 0.37 -22.43
N GLY A 402 -7.27 1.12 -21.36
CA GLY A 402 -7.96 2.41 -21.34
C GLY A 402 -9.47 2.33 -21.15
N GLU A 403 -10.10 1.15 -21.21
CA GLU A 403 -11.52 0.98 -20.92
C GLU A 403 -11.77 0.68 -19.42
N PRO A 404 -12.89 1.17 -18.84
CA PRO A 404 -13.25 0.82 -17.48
C PRO A 404 -13.63 -0.66 -17.39
N LEU A 405 -13.35 -1.29 -16.24
CA LEU A 405 -13.65 -2.71 -15.99
C LEU A 405 -15.13 -3.07 -16.22
N ALA A 406 -16.03 -2.23 -15.72
CA ALA A 406 -17.47 -2.41 -15.80
C ALA A 406 -18.13 -1.12 -16.32
N ASP A 407 -19.17 -1.28 -17.14
CA ASP A 407 -20.01 -0.15 -17.56
C ASP A 407 -20.97 0.27 -16.45
N ASP A 408 -21.47 -0.71 -15.68
CA ASP A 408 -22.38 -0.50 -14.55
C ASP A 408 -21.76 -1.03 -13.24
N TRP A 409 -21.18 -0.11 -12.47
CA TRP A 409 -20.57 -0.40 -11.17
C TRP A 409 -21.60 -0.74 -10.09
N SER A 410 -22.86 -0.27 -10.24
CA SER A 410 -23.96 -0.67 -9.35
C SER A 410 -24.34 -2.13 -9.60
N CYS A 411 -24.35 -2.56 -10.87
CA CYS A 411 -24.49 -3.97 -11.22
C CYS A 411 -23.35 -4.79 -10.60
N LEU A 412 -22.09 -4.37 -10.76
CA LEU A 412 -20.94 -5.09 -10.21
C LEU A 412 -21.07 -5.31 -8.69
N LYS A 413 -21.31 -4.23 -7.93
CA LYS A 413 -21.51 -4.30 -6.47
C LYS A 413 -22.70 -5.21 -6.10
N SER A 414 -23.76 -5.19 -6.90
CA SER A 414 -24.94 -6.03 -6.68
C SER A 414 -24.71 -7.50 -7.03
N MET A 415 -23.90 -7.80 -8.05
CA MET A 415 -23.47 -9.17 -8.37
C MET A 415 -22.64 -9.78 -7.25
N VAL A 416 -21.73 -9.01 -6.67
CA VAL A 416 -20.92 -9.44 -5.52
C VAL A 416 -21.83 -9.76 -4.34
N ARG A 417 -22.73 -8.85 -3.94
CA ARG A 417 -23.69 -9.11 -2.86
C ARG A 417 -24.58 -10.32 -3.14
N ALA A 418 -25.05 -10.48 -4.39
CA ALA A 418 -25.86 -11.62 -4.81
C ALA A 418 -25.09 -12.94 -4.65
N PHE A 419 -23.83 -13.00 -5.08
CA PHE A 419 -22.95 -14.15 -4.88
C PHE A 419 -22.75 -14.43 -3.39
N GLU A 420 -22.32 -13.44 -2.61
CA GLU A 420 -21.97 -13.64 -1.19
C GLU A 420 -23.18 -14.03 -0.33
N SER A 421 -24.40 -13.65 -0.75
CA SER A 421 -25.64 -14.05 -0.08
C SER A 421 -25.92 -15.55 -0.14
N GLN A 422 -25.35 -16.25 -1.13
CA GLN A 422 -25.56 -17.70 -1.35
C GLN A 422 -24.29 -18.51 -1.10
N CYS A 423 -23.13 -17.96 -1.45
CA CYS A 423 -21.85 -18.68 -1.45
C CYS A 423 -20.93 -18.31 -0.27
N GLY A 424 -21.28 -17.30 0.53
CA GLY A 424 -20.45 -16.78 1.61
C GLY A 424 -19.50 -15.67 1.15
N SER A 425 -18.80 -15.05 2.09
CA SER A 425 -17.87 -13.94 1.83
C SER A 425 -16.80 -14.32 0.82
N LEU A 426 -16.41 -13.37 -0.05
CA LEU A 426 -15.26 -13.49 -0.93
C LEU A 426 -13.92 -13.42 -0.17
N ALA A 427 -13.91 -12.76 1.00
CA ALA A 427 -12.69 -12.30 1.67
C ALA A 427 -11.76 -11.52 0.71
N GLN A 428 -10.52 -11.24 1.14
CA GLN A 428 -9.57 -10.54 0.27
C GLN A 428 -9.14 -11.39 -0.93
N TYR A 429 -9.06 -12.72 -0.78
CA TYR A 429 -8.70 -13.63 -1.87
C TYR A 429 -9.68 -13.57 -3.04
N GLY A 430 -10.99 -13.60 -2.75
CA GLY A 430 -12.04 -13.67 -3.75
C GLY A 430 -12.20 -12.40 -4.60
N MET A 431 -11.59 -11.28 -4.19
CA MET A 431 -11.54 -10.05 -5.01
C MET A 431 -10.96 -10.30 -6.41
N LYS A 432 -10.14 -11.34 -6.59
CA LYS A 432 -9.64 -11.77 -7.91
C LYS A 432 -10.74 -12.04 -8.95
N HIS A 433 -11.93 -12.42 -8.48
CA HIS A 433 -13.08 -12.73 -9.33
C HIS A 433 -13.92 -11.51 -9.71
N MET A 434 -13.50 -10.31 -9.31
CA MET A 434 -14.25 -9.09 -9.62
C MET A 434 -14.38 -8.85 -11.13
N ARG A 435 -13.39 -9.26 -11.93
CA ARG A 435 -13.50 -9.28 -13.40
C ARG A 435 -14.58 -10.24 -13.89
N SER A 436 -14.69 -11.42 -13.30
CA SER A 436 -15.75 -12.38 -13.62
C SER A 436 -17.13 -11.76 -13.37
N PHE A 437 -17.33 -11.09 -12.23
CA PHE A 437 -18.59 -10.41 -11.93
C PHE A 437 -18.85 -9.22 -12.85
N ALA A 438 -17.83 -8.44 -13.19
CA ALA A 438 -17.94 -7.34 -14.15
C ALA A 438 -18.33 -7.86 -15.54
N ASN A 439 -17.72 -8.94 -16.02
CA ASN A 439 -18.05 -9.55 -17.30
C ASN A 439 -19.48 -10.09 -17.35
N ILE A 440 -19.99 -10.64 -16.24
CA ILE A 440 -21.40 -11.03 -16.11
C ILE A 440 -22.31 -9.80 -16.27
N CYS A 441 -21.99 -8.67 -15.62
CA CYS A 441 -22.72 -7.42 -15.79
C CYS A 441 -22.65 -6.88 -17.23
N ASN A 442 -21.45 -6.86 -17.81
CA ASN A 442 -21.21 -6.37 -19.17
C ASN A 442 -21.94 -7.24 -20.23
N ALA A 443 -22.22 -8.51 -19.92
CA ALA A 443 -23.05 -9.39 -20.73
C ALA A 443 -24.57 -9.18 -20.57
N GLY A 444 -24.99 -8.19 -19.77
CA GLY A 444 -26.40 -7.84 -19.56
C GLY A 444 -27.15 -8.78 -18.60
N ILE A 445 -26.43 -9.59 -17.82
CA ILE A 445 -27.05 -10.45 -16.81
C ILE A 445 -27.44 -9.61 -15.60
N LEU A 446 -28.64 -9.86 -15.05
CA LEU A 446 -29.15 -9.16 -13.88
C LEU A 446 -28.82 -9.90 -12.57
N PRO A 447 -28.69 -9.20 -11.42
CA PRO A 447 -28.34 -9.81 -10.14
C PRO A 447 -29.28 -10.94 -9.69
N GLU A 448 -30.55 -10.94 -10.10
CA GLU A 448 -31.51 -12.00 -9.78
C GLU A 448 -31.10 -13.35 -10.39
N ALA A 449 -30.51 -13.32 -11.59
CA ALA A 449 -29.98 -14.53 -12.22
C ALA A 449 -28.75 -15.04 -11.47
N MET A 450 -27.88 -14.14 -10.98
CA MET A 450 -26.75 -14.49 -10.12
C MET A 450 -27.21 -15.19 -8.84
N VAL A 451 -28.23 -14.65 -8.12
CA VAL A 451 -28.78 -15.33 -6.93
C VAL A 451 -29.24 -16.75 -7.26
N LYS A 452 -29.96 -16.93 -8.37
CA LYS A 452 -30.49 -18.24 -8.76
C LYS A 452 -29.40 -19.25 -9.13
N MET A 453 -28.33 -18.80 -9.80
CA MET A 453 -27.21 -19.68 -10.17
C MET A 453 -26.30 -19.95 -8.97
N ALA A 454 -26.04 -18.94 -8.13
CA ALA A 454 -25.26 -19.10 -6.92
C ALA A 454 -25.93 -20.06 -5.93
N ALA A 455 -27.27 -20.04 -5.79
CA ALA A 455 -28.00 -21.02 -4.98
C ALA A 455 -27.91 -22.47 -5.51
N GLN A 456 -27.64 -22.65 -6.81
CA GLN A 456 -27.39 -23.98 -7.40
C GLN A 456 -25.94 -24.41 -7.22
N ALA A 457 -25.01 -23.47 -7.37
CA ALA A 457 -23.58 -23.74 -7.21
C ALA A 457 -23.18 -23.97 -5.74
N CYS A 458 -23.84 -23.27 -4.83
CA CYS A 458 -23.55 -23.26 -3.39
C CYS A 458 -24.78 -23.75 -2.63
N THR A 459 -24.82 -25.05 -2.31
CA THR A 459 -25.95 -25.65 -1.58
C THR A 459 -26.07 -25.15 -0.14
N SER A 460 -24.96 -24.69 0.44
CA SER A 460 -24.91 -24.00 1.71
C SER A 460 -23.68 -23.10 1.78
N ILE A 461 -23.75 -22.07 2.63
CA ILE A 461 -22.59 -21.22 2.94
C ILE A 461 -21.60 -22.05 3.79
N PRO A 462 -20.32 -22.14 3.40
CA PRO A 462 -19.31 -22.84 4.19
C PRO A 462 -19.19 -22.26 5.60
N THR A 463 -19.00 -23.13 6.60
CA THR A 463 -18.87 -22.74 8.02
C THR A 463 -17.48 -22.21 8.40
N ASN A 464 -16.58 -22.12 7.42
CA ASN A 464 -15.22 -21.67 7.60
C ASN A 464 -15.16 -20.16 7.94
N PRO A 465 -14.27 -19.71 8.86
CA PRO A 465 -14.12 -18.31 9.22
C PRO A 465 -14.01 -17.33 8.04
N TRP A 466 -13.34 -17.72 6.96
CA TRP A 466 -13.14 -16.85 5.78
C TRP A 466 -14.40 -16.64 4.94
N SER A 467 -15.38 -17.54 5.05
CA SER A 467 -16.64 -17.46 4.30
C SER A 467 -17.75 -16.73 5.08
N ALA A 468 -17.44 -16.25 6.29
CA ALA A 468 -18.41 -15.68 7.19
C ALA A 468 -18.87 -14.28 6.73
N THR A 469 -20.19 -14.08 6.66
CA THR A 469 -20.83 -12.83 6.18
C THR A 469 -21.33 -11.92 7.30
N HIS A 470 -21.20 -12.31 8.56
CA HIS A 470 -21.68 -11.52 9.70
C HIS A 470 -20.94 -10.18 9.88
N ASN A 471 -19.77 -10.03 9.25
CA ASN A 471 -18.99 -8.79 9.27
C ASN A 471 -19.39 -7.81 8.15
N GLY A 472 -20.33 -8.17 7.29
CA GLY A 472 -20.75 -7.39 6.12
C GLY A 472 -20.45 -8.09 4.80
N PHE A 473 -20.88 -7.45 3.72
CA PHE A 473 -20.58 -7.86 2.35
C PHE A 473 -19.40 -7.07 1.78
N SER A 474 -18.67 -7.66 0.84
CA SER A 474 -17.52 -7.03 0.18
C SER A 474 -17.91 -5.79 -0.67
N ALA A 475 -19.20 -5.58 -0.95
CA ALA A 475 -19.72 -4.50 -1.81
C ALA A 475 -20.92 -3.74 -1.26
#